data_AF-A0A2M7VGI3-F1
#
_entry.id   AF-A0A2M7VGI3-F1
#
_cell.length_a   1.000
_cell.length_b   1.000
_cell.length_c   1.000
_cell.angle_alpha   90.00
_cell.angle_beta   90.00
_cell.angle_gamma   90.00
#
_symmetry.space_group_name_H-M   'P 1'
#
loop_
_entity.id
_entity.type
_entity.pdbx_description
1 polymer ?
#
loop_
_entity_poly.entity_id
_entity_poly.type
_entity_poly.pdbx_seq_one_letter_code
_entity_poly.pdbx_strand_id
1 'polypeptide(L)'
;MITSSLYLSYPRRDQYYYNKLINTSINDFAAVTAIEQHAKNIDYIVLANQSVSAAAIAQYGFAHYYQNNFYYPLPTSGVLYTLYLQLAYNEKDNKAVLSAVQQLTGVNRIYFVINNYWTGYDDIVKQQRNMSSWQKNINDQEYIFSYDLPASSN
;
A
#
# COMPACT_ATOMS: atom_id res chain seq x y z
N MET A 1 26.99 37.71 29.89
CA MET A 1 25.58 37.58 29.45
C MET A 1 25.47 36.38 28.55
N ILE A 2 24.58 35.44 28.85
CA ILE A 2 24.33 34.26 28.00
C ILE A 2 23.15 34.63 27.10
N THR A 3 23.40 34.76 25.80
CA THR A 3 22.35 34.88 24.78
C THR A 3 21.83 33.49 24.45
N SER A 4 20.66 33.13 24.96
CA SER A 4 19.94 31.92 24.53
C SER A 4 19.03 32.27 23.36
N SER A 5 19.38 31.81 22.15
CA SER A 5 18.52 31.90 20.98
C SER A 5 17.58 30.70 20.96
N LEU A 6 16.30 30.92 21.25
CA LEU A 6 15.24 29.93 21.04
C LEU A 6 15.03 29.75 19.53
N TYR A 7 15.66 28.73 18.95
CA TYR A 7 15.29 28.26 17.62
C TYR A 7 13.89 27.65 17.69
N LEU A 8 12.88 28.46 17.35
CA LEU A 8 11.54 28.03 17.05
C LEU A 8 11.59 27.10 15.84
N SER A 9 11.74 25.80 16.11
CA SER A 9 11.42 24.71 15.19
C SER A 9 9.91 24.66 14.97
N TYR A 10 9.33 25.75 14.45
CA TYR A 10 7.91 25.81 14.15
C TYR A 10 7.69 25.02 12.86
N PRO A 11 6.95 23.89 12.88
CA PRO A 11 6.66 23.15 11.67
C PRO A 11 5.87 24.07 10.73
N ARG A 12 6.48 24.44 9.60
CA ARG A 12 5.78 25.15 8.54
C ARG A 12 4.76 24.18 7.94
N ARG A 13 3.48 24.33 8.30
CA ARG A 13 2.37 23.81 7.50
C ARG A 13 2.28 24.68 6.26
N ASP A 14 2.96 24.27 5.19
CA ASP A 14 2.80 24.88 3.88
C ASP A 14 1.52 24.33 3.23
N GLN A 15 0.57 25.21 2.90
CA GLN A 15 -0.72 24.85 2.30
C GLN A 15 -0.61 24.41 0.83
N TYR A 16 0.56 24.52 0.21
CA TYR A 16 0.79 24.14 -1.19
C TYR A 16 1.48 22.79 -1.40
N TYR A 17 1.88 22.11 -0.32
CA TYR A 17 2.45 20.76 -0.38
C TYR A 17 1.63 19.79 0.47
N TYR A 18 0.99 18.82 -0.17
CA TYR A 18 0.45 17.65 0.53
C TYR A 18 1.62 16.84 1.09
N ASN A 19 1.97 17.10 2.35
CA ASN A 19 2.99 16.32 3.06
C ASN A 19 2.50 14.88 3.23
N LYS A 20 3.21 13.92 2.63
CA LYS A 20 2.96 12.47 2.72
C LYS A 20 3.55 11.84 3.98
N LEU A 21 4.04 12.65 4.93
CA LEU A 21 4.55 12.19 6.22
C LEU A 21 3.36 11.85 7.12
N ILE A 22 2.80 10.67 6.89
CA ILE A 22 1.66 10.14 7.63
C ILE A 22 2.14 8.99 8.51
N ASN A 23 1.80 9.07 9.79
CA ASN A 23 2.12 8.02 10.76
C ASN A 23 1.18 6.84 10.58
N THR A 24 1.65 5.64 10.95
CA THR A 24 0.78 4.47 11.08
C THR A 24 -0.38 4.75 12.04
N SER A 25 -1.59 4.45 11.59
CA SER A 25 -2.87 4.73 12.24
C SER A 25 -3.64 3.44 12.50
N ILE A 26 -4.71 3.52 13.30
CA ILE A 26 -5.60 2.37 13.56
C ILE A 26 -6.26 1.82 12.28
N ASN A 27 -6.41 2.65 11.25
CA ASN A 27 -6.95 2.22 9.97
C ASN A 27 -5.98 1.30 9.23
N ASP A 28 -4.68 1.61 9.26
CA ASP A 28 -3.65 0.76 8.68
C ASP A 28 -3.63 -0.62 9.36
N PHE A 29 -3.79 -0.66 10.68
CA PHE A 29 -3.92 -1.91 11.43
C PHE A 29 -5.17 -2.70 11.02
N ALA A 30 -6.31 -2.01 10.93
CA ALA A 30 -7.58 -2.62 10.52
C ALA A 30 -7.53 -3.13 9.07
N ALA A 31 -6.85 -2.43 8.17
CA ALA A 31 -6.68 -2.85 6.79
C ALA A 31 -5.87 -4.14 6.68
N VAL A 32 -4.74 -4.20 7.40
CA VAL A 32 -3.90 -5.40 7.49
C VAL A 32 -4.68 -6.58 8.08
N THR A 33 -5.42 -6.38 9.17
CA THR A 33 -6.28 -7.42 9.76
C THR A 33 -7.35 -7.90 8.77
N ALA A 34 -7.97 -6.99 8.02
CA ALA A 34 -9.00 -7.33 7.03
C ALA A 34 -8.43 -8.16 5.87
N ILE A 35 -7.21 -7.84 5.41
CA ILE A 35 -6.50 -8.60 4.38
C ILE A 35 -6.21 -10.02 4.87
N GLU A 36 -5.65 -10.17 6.07
CA GLU A 36 -5.32 -11.47 6.65
C GLU A 36 -6.57 -12.36 6.78
N GLN A 37 -7.67 -11.79 7.29
CA GLN A 37 -8.95 -12.49 7.42
C GLN A 37 -9.55 -12.90 6.07
N HIS A 38 -9.41 -12.07 5.04
CA HIS A 38 -9.90 -12.38 3.70
C HIS A 38 -9.02 -13.41 2.97
N ALA A 39 -7.70 -13.36 3.18
CA ALA A 39 -6.75 -14.25 2.53
C ALA A 39 -6.98 -15.73 2.92
N LYS A 40 -7.42 -16.02 4.15
CA LYS A 40 -7.75 -17.37 4.64
C LYS A 40 -6.64 -18.40 4.36
N ASN A 41 -5.38 -18.05 4.65
CA ASN A 41 -4.18 -18.85 4.41
C ASN A 41 -3.80 -19.10 2.94
N ILE A 42 -4.38 -18.36 1.99
CA ILE A 42 -3.92 -18.37 0.59
C ILE A 42 -2.75 -17.39 0.47
N ASP A 43 -1.65 -17.83 -0.17
CA ASP A 43 -0.50 -16.95 -0.45
C ASP A 43 -0.94 -15.67 -1.14
N TYR A 44 -0.50 -14.53 -0.59
CA TYR A 44 -0.89 -13.22 -1.07
C TYR A 44 0.23 -12.20 -0.98
N ILE A 45 0.12 -11.16 -1.79
CA ILE A 45 1.02 -10.02 -1.76
C ILE A 45 0.23 -8.72 -1.71
N VAL A 46 0.74 -7.73 -1.00
CA VAL A 46 0.07 -6.45 -0.81
C VAL A 46 0.89 -5.34 -1.44
N LEU A 47 0.26 -4.50 -2.24
CA LEU A 47 0.78 -3.25 -2.77
C LEU A 47 0.20 -2.11 -1.92
N ALA A 48 1.04 -1.54 -1.07
CA ALA A 48 0.62 -0.57 -0.08
C ALA A 48 1.65 0.54 0.14
N ASN A 49 1.22 1.60 0.82
CA ASN A 49 2.12 2.65 1.28
C ASN A 49 3.00 2.17 2.47
N GLN A 50 3.85 3.06 2.97
CA GLN A 50 4.76 2.74 4.07
C GLN A 50 4.04 2.53 5.41
N SER A 51 2.93 3.22 5.68
CA SER A 51 2.22 3.11 6.96
C SER A 51 1.53 1.75 7.12
N VAL A 52 0.88 1.26 6.07
CA VAL A 52 0.26 -0.06 6.02
C VAL A 52 1.32 -1.17 6.09
N SER A 53 2.44 -1.04 5.38
CA SER A 53 3.57 -1.98 5.50
C SER A 53 4.14 -2.02 6.93
N ALA A 54 4.27 -0.87 7.59
CA ALA A 54 4.71 -0.81 8.98
C ALA A 54 3.69 -1.46 9.94
N ALA A 55 2.39 -1.28 9.70
CA ALA A 55 1.34 -1.95 10.46
C ALA A 55 1.38 -3.47 10.30
N ALA A 56 1.72 -3.98 9.12
CA ALA A 56 1.89 -5.41 8.88
C ALA A 56 3.08 -5.99 9.66
N ILE A 57 4.23 -5.32 9.63
CA ILE A 57 5.39 -5.72 10.42
C ILE A 57 5.08 -5.66 11.92
N ALA A 58 4.35 -4.65 12.38
CA ALA A 58 3.97 -4.53 13.79
C ALA A 58 3.03 -5.66 14.26
N GLN A 59 2.12 -6.12 13.40
CA GLN A 59 1.14 -7.17 13.75
C GLN A 59 1.69 -8.58 13.57
N TYR A 60 2.41 -8.83 12.47
CA TYR A 60 2.75 -10.18 12.02
C TYR A 60 4.26 -10.39 11.84
N GLY A 61 5.07 -9.34 12.03
CA GLY A 61 6.51 -9.40 11.80
C GLY A 61 6.85 -9.68 10.34
N PHE A 62 8.00 -10.32 10.13
CA PHE A 62 8.50 -10.68 8.80
C PHE A 62 7.98 -12.06 8.37
N ALA A 63 6.66 -12.24 8.33
CA ALA A 63 6.01 -13.55 8.21
C ALA A 63 6.28 -14.30 6.89
N HIS A 64 6.21 -13.60 5.74
CA HIS A 64 6.26 -14.23 4.41
C HIS A 64 7.19 -13.51 3.44
N TYR A 65 7.91 -14.30 2.63
CA TYR A 65 8.74 -13.83 1.54
C TYR A 65 8.48 -14.68 0.29
N TYR A 66 8.32 -14.01 -0.85
CA TYR A 66 8.09 -14.64 -2.14
C TYR A 66 9.18 -14.18 -3.12
N GLN A 67 10.02 -15.11 -3.56
CA GLN A 67 11.18 -14.82 -4.41
C GLN A 67 12.06 -13.69 -3.83
N ASN A 68 12.39 -13.79 -2.54
CA ASN A 68 13.14 -12.79 -1.77
C ASN A 68 12.44 -11.43 -1.58
N ASN A 69 11.19 -11.28 -2.01
CA ASN A 69 10.39 -10.08 -1.76
C ASN A 69 9.50 -10.28 -0.53
N PHE A 70 9.54 -9.34 0.41
CA PHE A 70 8.59 -9.32 1.52
C PHE A 70 7.17 -9.09 0.99
N TYR A 71 6.18 -9.80 1.54
CA TYR A 71 4.79 -9.76 1.06
C TYR A 71 4.07 -8.41 1.23
N TYR A 72 4.71 -7.46 1.92
CA TYR A 72 4.39 -6.03 1.90
C TYR A 72 5.61 -5.23 1.38
N PRO A 73 5.43 -4.11 0.66
CA PRO A 73 6.55 -3.34 0.16
C PRO A 73 7.31 -2.70 1.32
N LEU A 74 8.60 -3.01 1.40
CA LEU A 74 9.51 -2.31 2.31
C LEU A 74 9.79 -0.89 1.76
N PRO A 75 9.88 0.14 2.63
CA PRO A 75 10.08 1.51 2.20
C PRO A 75 11.33 1.67 1.31
N THR A 76 11.21 2.55 0.33
CA THR A 76 12.31 3.33 -0.28
C THR A 76 13.31 2.61 -1.21
N SER A 77 13.23 1.30 -1.45
CA SER A 77 14.07 0.67 -2.50
C SER A 77 13.57 -0.65 -3.09
N GLY A 78 12.34 -1.09 -2.78
CA GLY A 78 11.79 -2.34 -3.29
C GLY A 78 11.03 -2.17 -4.62
N VAL A 79 11.19 -3.10 -5.56
CA VAL A 79 10.46 -3.08 -6.84
C VAL A 79 8.93 -3.12 -6.61
N LEU A 80 8.47 -3.78 -5.55
CA LEU A 80 7.04 -3.79 -5.16
C LEU A 80 6.52 -2.39 -4.80
N TYR A 81 7.35 -1.56 -4.18
CA TYR A 81 6.96 -0.18 -3.88
C TYR A 81 6.86 0.65 -5.16
N THR A 82 7.76 0.43 -6.13
CA THR A 82 7.65 1.06 -7.45
C THR A 82 6.37 0.64 -8.17
N LEU A 83 6.01 -0.66 -8.13
CA LEU A 83 4.77 -1.17 -8.72
C LEU A 83 3.53 -0.60 -8.01
N TYR A 84 3.58 -0.46 -6.69
CA TYR A 84 2.55 0.25 -5.92
C TYR A 84 2.36 1.70 -6.39
N LEU A 85 3.45 2.46 -6.56
CA LEU A 85 3.40 3.85 -7.03
C LEU A 85 2.80 3.95 -8.44
N GLN A 86 3.09 2.99 -9.32
CA GLN A 86 2.51 2.97 -10.67
C GLN A 86 0.98 2.85 -10.66
N LEU A 87 0.41 2.07 -9.73
CA LEU A 87 -1.04 2.04 -9.50
C LEU A 87 -1.55 3.31 -8.82
N ALA A 88 -0.86 3.77 -7.78
CA ALA A 88 -1.30 4.92 -6.99
C ALA A 88 -1.25 6.26 -7.77
N TYR A 89 -0.44 6.33 -8.82
CA TYR A 89 -0.35 7.48 -9.73
C TYR A 89 -1.00 7.25 -11.10
N ASN A 90 -1.61 6.08 -11.34
CA ASN A 90 -2.11 5.68 -12.66
C ASN A 90 -1.07 5.87 -13.79
N GLU A 91 0.21 5.60 -13.52
CA GLU A 91 1.31 5.79 -14.48
C GLU A 91 1.36 4.72 -15.56
N LYS A 92 0.81 3.53 -15.26
CA LYS A 92 0.78 2.38 -16.17
C LYS A 92 -0.58 1.70 -16.14
N ASP A 93 -0.83 0.87 -17.15
CA ASP A 93 -2.01 0.00 -17.18
C ASP A 93 -2.02 -0.94 -15.96
N ASN A 94 -3.15 -0.96 -15.25
CA ASN A 94 -3.31 -1.72 -14.01
C ASN A 94 -3.07 -3.22 -14.20
N LYS A 95 -3.52 -3.81 -15.33
CA LYS A 95 -3.32 -5.23 -15.58
C LYS A 95 -1.84 -5.54 -15.78
N ALA A 96 -1.14 -4.67 -16.51
CA ALA A 96 0.31 -4.81 -16.70
C ALA A 96 1.07 -4.76 -15.37
N VAL A 97 0.68 -3.87 -14.44
CA VAL A 97 1.30 -3.80 -13.12
C VAL A 97 1.01 -5.06 -12.29
N LEU A 98 -0.25 -5.51 -12.26
CA LEU A 98 -0.64 -6.74 -11.54
C LEU A 98 0.09 -7.98 -12.09
N SER A 99 0.21 -8.11 -13.41
CA SER A 99 0.98 -9.18 -14.04
C SER A 99 2.48 -9.09 -13.69
N ALA A 100 3.07 -7.89 -13.64
CA ALA A 100 4.46 -7.72 -13.24
C ALA A 100 4.71 -8.14 -11.78
N VAL A 101 3.77 -7.85 -10.87
CA VAL A 101 3.83 -8.31 -9.48
C VAL A 101 3.73 -9.83 -9.38
N GLN A 102 2.83 -10.44 -10.15
CA GLN A 102 2.71 -11.90 -10.21
C GLN A 102 3.99 -12.54 -10.75
N GLN A 103 4.58 -12.00 -11.83
CA GLN A 103 5.84 -12.52 -12.39
C GLN A 103 7.00 -12.40 -11.40
N LEU A 104 7.05 -11.29 -10.65
CA LEU A 104 8.09 -11.05 -9.66
C LEU A 104 8.01 -11.98 -8.44
N THR A 105 6.80 -12.40 -8.05
CA THR A 105 6.61 -13.08 -6.75
C THR A 105 6.05 -14.49 -6.89
N GLY A 106 5.48 -14.84 -8.03
CA GLY A 106 4.75 -16.09 -8.27
C GLY A 106 3.38 -16.14 -7.58
N VAL A 107 2.96 -15.06 -6.92
CA VAL A 107 1.72 -15.03 -6.13
C VAL A 107 0.54 -14.56 -6.98
N ASN A 108 -0.54 -15.34 -6.94
CA ASN A 108 -1.74 -15.08 -7.74
C ASN A 108 -2.72 -14.11 -7.08
N ARG A 109 -2.70 -13.99 -5.76
CA ARG A 109 -3.57 -13.09 -5.01
C ARG A 109 -2.82 -11.81 -4.66
N ILE A 110 -3.27 -10.71 -5.24
CA ILE A 110 -2.69 -9.39 -5.02
C ILE A 110 -3.72 -8.51 -4.32
N TYR A 111 -3.30 -7.80 -3.28
CA TYR A 111 -4.07 -6.72 -2.69
C TYR A 111 -3.45 -5.38 -3.06
N PHE A 112 -4.29 -4.38 -3.27
CA PHE A 112 -3.88 -2.98 -3.42
C PHE A 112 -4.59 -2.15 -2.35
N VAL A 113 -3.82 -1.38 -1.59
CA VAL A 113 -4.32 -0.51 -0.54
C VAL A 113 -4.03 0.94 -0.90
N ILE A 114 -5.08 1.75 -1.01
CA ILE A 114 -4.98 3.17 -1.34
C ILE A 114 -5.67 4.03 -0.28
N ASN A 115 -4.97 5.05 0.20
CA ASN A 115 -5.50 6.00 1.19
C ASN A 115 -6.12 7.23 0.50
N ASN A 116 -7.05 7.90 1.16
CA ASN A 116 -7.77 9.07 0.64
C ASN A 116 -6.88 10.31 0.38
N TYR A 117 -5.67 10.35 0.93
CA TYR A 117 -4.74 11.47 0.73
C TYR A 117 -4.05 11.43 -0.64
N TRP A 118 -4.14 10.32 -1.38
CA TRP A 118 -3.54 10.21 -2.71
C TRP A 118 -4.26 11.10 -3.72
N THR A 119 -3.48 11.81 -4.54
CA THR A 119 -4.03 12.63 -5.61
C THR A 119 -4.80 11.74 -6.60
N GLY A 120 -6.05 12.11 -6.91
CA GLY A 120 -6.91 11.31 -7.79
C GLY A 120 -7.54 10.09 -7.12
N TYR A 121 -7.57 10.03 -5.78
CA TYR A 121 -8.11 8.91 -5.01
C TYR A 121 -9.47 8.41 -5.51
N ASP A 122 -10.45 9.30 -5.73
CA ASP A 122 -11.80 8.90 -6.15
C ASP A 122 -11.80 8.20 -7.51
N ASP A 123 -10.95 8.65 -8.44
CA ASP A 123 -10.87 8.07 -9.78
C ASP A 123 -10.10 6.74 -9.76
N ILE A 124 -9.06 6.64 -8.94
CA ILE A 124 -8.37 5.37 -8.66
C ILE A 124 -9.38 4.38 -8.09
N VAL A 125 -10.14 4.74 -7.05
CA VAL A 125 -11.15 3.87 -6.44
C VAL A 125 -12.19 3.41 -7.46
N LYS A 126 -12.73 4.32 -8.29
CA LYS A 126 -13.68 3.95 -9.35
C LYS A 126 -13.08 2.94 -10.33
N GLN A 127 -11.85 3.17 -10.77
CA GLN A 127 -11.17 2.28 -11.71
C GLN A 127 -10.92 0.90 -11.11
N GLN A 128 -10.40 0.83 -9.87
CA GLN A 128 -10.08 -0.43 -9.21
C GLN A 128 -11.33 -1.25 -8.88
N ARG A 129 -12.43 -0.59 -8.49
CA ARG A 129 -13.73 -1.26 -8.22
C ARG A 129 -14.23 -2.13 -9.35
N ASN A 130 -14.01 -1.72 -10.60
CA ASN A 130 -14.46 -2.45 -11.77
C ASN A 130 -13.59 -3.67 -12.09
N MET A 131 -12.39 -3.74 -11.52
CA MET A 131 -11.38 -4.77 -11.80
C MET A 131 -11.17 -5.75 -10.64
N SER A 132 -11.53 -5.36 -9.42
CA SER A 132 -11.28 -6.13 -8.20
C SER A 132 -12.27 -7.27 -7.99
N SER A 133 -11.79 -8.43 -7.55
CA SER A 133 -12.62 -9.56 -7.13
C SER A 133 -13.33 -9.30 -5.80
N TRP A 134 -12.63 -8.64 -4.87
CA TRP A 134 -13.15 -8.24 -3.57
C TRP A 134 -12.62 -6.85 -3.21
N GLN A 135 -13.37 -6.14 -2.38
CA GLN A 135 -13.05 -4.78 -2.01
C GLN A 135 -13.55 -4.45 -0.61
N LYS A 136 -12.87 -3.55 0.10
CA LYS A 136 -13.25 -3.10 1.44
C LYS A 136 -12.83 -1.66 1.69
N ASN A 137 -13.77 -0.83 2.11
CA ASN A 137 -13.50 0.49 2.66
C ASN A 137 -13.23 0.39 4.17
N ILE A 138 -12.21 1.09 4.64
CA ILE A 138 -11.85 1.26 6.05
C ILE A 138 -12.07 2.73 6.43
N ASN A 139 -13.19 3.00 7.10
CA ASN A 139 -13.54 4.28 7.70
C ASN A 139 -13.42 5.50 6.76
N ASP A 140 -13.65 5.32 5.46
CA ASP A 140 -13.48 6.35 4.42
C ASP A 140 -12.06 6.97 4.34
N GLN A 141 -11.08 6.31 4.95
CA GLN A 141 -9.67 6.71 4.92
C GLN A 141 -8.86 5.84 3.97
N GLU A 142 -9.20 4.56 3.86
CA GLU A 142 -8.46 3.58 3.08
C GLU A 142 -9.40 2.66 2.31
N TYR A 143 -8.96 2.26 1.12
CA TYR A 143 -9.64 1.27 0.32
C TYR A 143 -8.70 0.12 0.00
N ILE A 144 -9.22 -1.10 0.14
CA ILE A 144 -8.53 -2.34 -0.17
C ILE A 144 -9.22 -2.97 -1.37
N PHE A 145 -8.44 -3.39 -2.35
CA PHE A 145 -8.89 -4.14 -3.52
C PHE A 145 -8.11 -5.44 -3.59
N SER A 146 -8.77 -6.55 -3.90
CA SER A 146 -8.10 -7.81 -4.20
C SER A 146 -8.26 -8.19 -5.67
N TYR A 147 -7.25 -8.87 -6.19
CA TYR A 147 -7.21 -9.40 -7.53
C TYR A 147 -6.73 -10.84 -7.46
N ASP A 148 -7.49 -11.75 -8.06
CA ASP A 148 -7.13 -13.15 -8.20
C ASP A 148 -6.74 -13.38 -9.66
N LEU A 149 -5.44 -13.47 -9.93
CA LEU A 149 -4.91 -13.70 -11.26
C LEU A 149 -4.88 -15.21 -11.58
N PRO A 150 -5.11 -15.60 -12.84
CA PRO A 150 -4.86 -16.97 -13.25
C PRO A 150 -3.37 -17.29 -13.09
N ALA A 151 -3.03 -18.53 -12.75
CA ALA A 151 -1.63 -18.94 -12.60
C ALA A 151 -0.82 -18.58 -13.85
N SER A 152 0.35 -17.94 -13.66
CA SER A 152 1.22 -17.60 -14.79
C SER A 152 1.76 -18.88 -15.44
N SER A 153 1.37 -19.13 -16.69
CA SER A 153 2.03 -20.15 -17.52
C SER A 153 3.44 -19.67 -17.84
N ASN A 154 4.44 -20.31 -17.23
CA ASN A 154 5.86 -20.12 -17.58
C ASN A 154 6.13 -20.58 -19.02
#